data_AF-A0A1M7IQB0-F1
#
_entry.id   AF-A0A1M7IQB0-F1
#
_cell.length_a   1.000
_cell.length_b   1.000
_cell.length_c   1.000
_cell.angle_alpha   90.00
_cell.angle_beta   90.00
_cell.angle_gamma   90.00
#
_symmetry.space_group_name_H-M   'P 1'
#
loop_
_entity.id
_entity.type
_entity.pdbx_description
1 polymer ?
#
loop_
_entity_poly.entity_id
_entity_poly.type
_entity_poly.pdbx_seq_one_letter_code
_entity_poly.pdbx_strand_id
1 'polypeptide(L)'
;MTNYRVSFYKDLLNSDGHSFKCLQRQVDVQSNGLSQAVVLAERLVDNERLNADCIEVVHVSDHHEFEHRSNPSSAPCKHTWSRAS
;
A
#
# COMPACT_ATOMS: atom_id res chain seq x y z
N MET A 1 19.71 0.41 13.36
CA MET A 1 18.35 0.07 12.91
C MET A 1 17.82 1.27 12.14
N THR A 2 17.21 0.98 11.00
CA THR A 2 16.79 1.97 10.01
C THR A 2 15.30 1.83 9.77
N ASN A 3 14.61 2.96 9.59
CA ASN A 3 13.19 2.97 9.26
C ASN A 3 13.00 2.74 7.77
N TYR A 4 12.17 1.75 7.43
CA TYR A 4 11.77 1.44 6.07
C TYR A 4 10.26 1.50 5.97
N ARG A 5 9.78 2.06 4.87
CA ARG A 5 8.36 2.00 4.50
C ARG A 5 8.21 0.98 3.40
N VAL A 6 7.44 -0.07 3.69
CA VAL A 6 7.15 -1.15 2.76
C VAL A 6 5.71 -0.97 2.29
N SER A 7 5.56 -0.83 0.97
CA SER A 7 4.29 -0.62 0.30
C SER A 7 4.00 -1.80 -0.61
N PHE A 8 2.80 -2.34 -0.49
CA PHE A 8 2.32 -3.48 -1.25
C PHE A 8 1.26 -3.00 -2.25
N TYR A 9 1.45 -3.31 -3.53
CA TYR A 9 0.60 -2.86 -4.62
C TYR A 9 0.02 -4.03 -5.40
N LYS A 10 -1.19 -3.83 -5.92
CA LYS A 10 -1.81 -4.67 -6.94
C LYS A 10 -1.68 -3.96 -8.28
N ASP A 11 -1.26 -4.68 -9.31
CA ASP A 11 -1.32 -4.16 -10.67
C ASP A 11 -2.73 -4.38 -11.23
N LEU A 12 -3.35 -3.29 -11.65
CA LEU A 12 -4.71 -3.28 -12.19
C LEU A 12 -4.70 -2.60 -13.56
N LEU A 13 -5.73 -2.89 -14.36
CA LEU A 13 -6.00 -2.20 -15.61
C LEU A 13 -7.21 -1.28 -15.41
N ASN A 14 -7.13 -0.06 -15.92
CA ASN A 14 -8.31 0.81 -15.99
C ASN A 14 -9.22 0.38 -17.15
N SER A 15 -10.36 1.08 -17.31
CA SER A 15 -11.31 0.83 -18.39
C SER A 15 -10.72 0.97 -19.80
N ASP A 16 -9.70 1.81 -19.95
CA ASP A 16 -9.00 2.06 -21.21
C ASP A 16 -7.87 1.05 -21.46
N GLY A 17 -7.66 0.09 -20.56
CA GLY A 17 -6.61 -0.93 -20.65
C GLY A 17 -5.22 -0.46 -20.22
N HIS A 18 -5.09 0.73 -19.64
CA HIS A 18 -3.82 1.22 -19.08
C HIS A 18 -3.55 0.60 -17.71
N SER A 19 -2.31 0.15 -17.50
CA SER A 19 -1.87 -0.39 -16.22
C SER A 19 -1.64 0.72 -15.20
N PHE A 20 -2.07 0.45 -13.96
CA PHE A 20 -1.78 1.29 -12.82
C PHE A 20 -1.61 0.44 -11.56
N LYS A 21 -0.85 0.96 -10.61
CA LYS A 21 -0.65 0.35 -9.30
C LYS A 21 -1.69 0.85 -8.32
N CYS A 22 -2.33 -0.07 -7.62
CA CYS A 22 -3.25 0.23 -6.52
C CYS A 22 -2.63 -0.19 -5.19
N LEU A 23 -2.43 0.77 -4.27
CA LEU A 23 -1.87 0.49 -2.95
C LEU A 23 -2.83 -0.39 -2.15
N GLN A 24 -2.39 -1.59 -1.80
CA GLN A 24 -3.16 -2.55 -0.99
C GLN A 24 -2.88 -2.34 0.50
N ARG A 25 -1.61 -2.17 0.85
CA ARG A 25 -1.16 -2.05 2.24
C ARG A 25 0.15 -1.30 2.31
N GLN A 26 0.36 -0.60 3.41
CA GLN A 26 1.62 0.07 3.71
C GLN A 26 1.92 -0.12 5.19
N VAL A 27 3.16 -0.44 5.51
CA VAL A 27 3.64 -0.58 6.88
C VAL A 27 5.05 -0.02 6.99
N ASP A 28 5.30 0.66 8.10
CA ASP A 28 6.63 1.14 8.43
C ASP A 28 7.27 0.14 9.42
N VAL A 29 8.52 -0.24 9.16
CA VAL A 29 9.26 -1.24 9.93
C VAL A 29 10.66 -0.76 10.23
N GLN A 30 11.19 -1.14 11.38
CA GLN A 30 12.60 -0.97 11.70
C GLN A 30 13.37 -2.25 11.41
N SER A 31 14.44 -2.15 10.62
CA SER A 31 15.31 -3.28 10.32
C SER A 31 16.75 -2.84 10.11
N ASN A 32 17.67 -3.79 10.00
CA ASN A 32 19.07 -3.50 9.67
C ASN A 32 19.34 -3.56 8.16
N GLY A 33 18.32 -3.81 7.32
CA GLY A 33 18.47 -3.88 5.88
C GLY A 33 17.17 -4.17 5.14
N LEU A 34 17.17 -3.88 3.83
CA LEU A 34 15.99 -3.97 2.96
C LEU A 34 15.35 -5.36 2.96
N SER A 35 16.12 -6.43 2.79
CA SER A 35 15.58 -7.80 2.75
C SER A 35 14.89 -8.18 4.07
N GLN A 36 15.45 -7.75 5.20
CA GLN A 36 14.85 -7.97 6.51
C GLN A 36 13.57 -7.13 6.68
N ALA A 37 13.54 -5.90 6.17
CA ALA A 37 12.36 -5.04 6.21
C ALA A 37 11.17 -5.69 5.49
N VAL A 38 11.40 -6.26 4.31
CA VAL A 38 10.35 -6.95 3.55
C VAL A 38 9.76 -8.12 4.35
N VAL A 39 10.60 -9.02 4.86
CA VAL A 39 10.13 -10.19 5.61
C VAL A 39 9.36 -9.78 6.87
N LEU A 40 9.82 -8.73 7.57
CA LEU A 40 9.10 -8.20 8.73
C LEU A 40 7.74 -7.61 8.32
N ALA A 41 7.70 -6.84 7.24
CA ALA A 41 6.47 -6.25 6.72
C ALA A 41 5.47 -7.33 6.29
N GLU A 42 5.91 -8.37 5.58
CA GLU A 42 5.06 -9.50 5.15
C GLU A 42 4.42 -10.24 6.33
N ARG A 43 5.17 -10.43 7.42
CA ARG A 43 4.64 -11.04 8.66
C ARG A 43 3.61 -10.16 9.35
N LEU A 44 3.75 -8.83 9.27
CA LEU A 44 2.82 -7.89 9.90
C LEU A 44 1.49 -7.74 9.15
N VAL A 45 1.50 -7.96 7.83
CA VAL A 45 0.32 -7.72 6.97
C VAL A 45 -0.50 -8.96 6.66
N ASP A 46 -0.15 -10.11 7.25
CA ASP A 46 -0.80 -11.41 6.98
C ASP A 46 -0.80 -11.72 5.47
N ASN A 47 0.39 -11.99 4.94
CA ASN A 47 0.66 -12.10 3.50
C ASN A 47 -0.31 -13.02 2.74
N GLU A 48 -0.79 -14.10 3.36
CA GLU A 48 -1.73 -15.04 2.74
C GLU A 48 -3.06 -14.40 2.28
N ARG A 49 -3.45 -13.27 2.90
CA ARG A 49 -4.69 -12.54 2.56
C ARG A 49 -4.42 -11.31 1.70
N LEU A 50 -3.15 -11.01 1.44
CA LEU A 50 -2.73 -9.82 0.73
C LEU A 50 -2.72 -10.08 -0.78
N ASN A 51 -3.63 -9.45 -1.51
CA ASN A 51 -3.67 -9.54 -2.97
C ASN A 51 -2.76 -8.47 -3.60
N ALA A 52 -1.44 -8.62 -3.43
CA ALA A 52 -0.43 -7.72 -3.99
C ALA A 52 0.46 -8.45 -5.00
N ASP A 53 0.78 -7.78 -6.10
CA ASP A 53 1.69 -8.28 -7.14
C ASP A 53 3.09 -7.66 -7.02
N CYS A 54 3.17 -6.48 -6.39
CA CYS A 54 4.36 -5.65 -6.33
C CYS A 54 4.65 -5.18 -4.90
N ILE A 55 5.94 -5.12 -4.53
CA ILE A 55 6.41 -4.56 -3.26
C ILE A 55 7.42 -3.45 -3.55
N GLU A 56 7.27 -2.31 -2.89
CA GLU A 56 8.22 -1.20 -2.95
C GLU A 56 8.71 -0.88 -1.53
N VAL A 57 10.02 -0.69 -1.39
CA VAL A 57 10.65 -0.37 -0.11
C VAL A 57 11.42 0.93 -0.24
N VAL A 58 11.12 1.88 0.65
CA VAL A 58 11.83 3.16 0.70
C VAL A 58 12.43 3.40 2.08
N HIS A 59 13.61 4.03 2.10
CA HIS A 59 14.24 4.47 3.32
C HIS A 59 13.50 5.70 3.86
N VAL A 60 12.98 5.62 5.08
CA VAL A 60 12.32 6.75 5.72
C VAL A 60 13.38 7.50 6.51
N SER A 61 13.80 8.65 5.99
CA SER A 61 14.63 9.57 6.76
C SER A 61 13.77 10.25 7.82
N ASP A 62 14.33 10.49 9.00
CA ASP A 62 13.65 10.93 10.25
C ASP A 62 12.77 12.20 10.15
N HIS A 63 12.80 12.90 9.02
CA HIS A 63 12.04 14.13 8.77
C HIS A 63 10.66 13.95 8.12
N HIS A 64 10.24 12.72 7.83
CA HIS A 64 8.83 12.45 7.52
C HIS A 64 8.20 11.84 8.75
N GLU A 65 7.50 12.71 9.49
CA GLU A 65 6.76 12.33 10.68
C GLU A 65 5.93 11.08 10.39
N PHE A 66 6.11 10.13 11.29
CA PHE A 66 5.52 8.80 11.36
C PHE A 66 4.02 8.93 11.67
N GLU A 67 3.28 9.73 10.90
CA GLU A 67 1.83 9.69 10.90
C GLU A 67 1.42 8.39 10.23
N HIS A 68 1.16 7.38 11.07
CA HIS A 68 0.28 6.28 10.75
C HIS A 68 -1.01 6.85 10.17
N ARG A 69 -1.07 7.04 8.84
CA ARG A 69 -2.30 7.42 8.13
C ARG A 69 -3.22 6.22 8.07
N SER A 70 -3.70 5.83 9.24
CA SER A 70 -4.86 4.98 9.46
C SER A 70 -6.11 5.78 9.12
N ASN A 71 -6.24 6.27 7.89
CA ASN A 71 -7.50 6.86 7.42
C ASN A 71 -8.00 6.04 6.24
N PRO A 72 -8.99 5.15 6.43
CA PRO A 72 -9.88 4.80 5.34
C PRO A 72 -10.77 6.02 5.08
N SER A 73 -10.23 7.03 4.39
CA SER A 73 -11.10 8.00 3.73
C SER A 73 -11.65 7.31 2.49
N SER A 74 -12.68 6.48 2.71
CA SER A 74 -13.59 6.08 1.66
C SER A 74 -14.15 7.38 1.08
N ALA A 75 -13.57 7.84 -0.01
CA ALA A 75 -14.24 8.81 -0.86
C ALA A 75 -15.57 8.15 -1.24
N PRO A 76 -16.73 8.76 -0.96
CA PRO A 76 -17.98 8.23 -1.45
C PRO A 76 -17.95 8.37 -2.97
N CYS A 77 -17.62 7.29 -3.67
CA CYS A 77 -17.80 7.18 -5.11
C CYS A 77 -19.28 7.44 -5.39
N LYS A 78 -19.61 8.68 -5.80
CA LYS A 78 -20.93 9.06 -6.23
C LYS A 78 -21.20 8.43 -7.60
N HIS A 79 -21.49 7.14 -7.63
CA HIS A 79 -22.16 6.54 -8.78
C HIS A 79 -23.64 6.90 -8.68
N THR A 80 -23.99 8.03 -9.29
CA THR A 80 -25.38 8.40 -9.58
C THR A 80 -25.86 7.47 -10.69
N TRP A 81 -26.62 6.43 -10.35
CA TRP A 81 -27.40 5.67 -11.33
C TRP A 81 -28.68 6.45 -11.65
N SER A 82 -28.69 7.17 -12.77
CA SER A 82 -29.93 7.68 -13.34
C SER A 82 -30.61 6.55 -14.12
N ARG A 83 -31.64 5.95 -13.51
CA ARG A 83 -32.58 5.06 -14.19
C ARG A 83 -33.56 5.95 -14.97
N ALA A 84 -33.44 5.97 -16.30
CA ALA A 84 -34.48 6.55 -17.15
C ALA A 84 -35.74 5.68 -17.07
N SER A 85 -36.90 6.32 -16.91
CA SER A 85 -38.23 5.71 -17.10
C SER A 85 -38.67 5.90 -18.55
#